data_AF-A0A3D1WJN7-F1
#
_entry.id   AF-A0A3D1WJN7-F1
#
_cell.length_a   1.000
_cell.length_b   1.000
_cell.length_c   1.000
_cell.angle_alpha   90.00
_cell.angle_beta   90.00
_cell.angle_gamma   90.00
#
_symmetry.space_group_name_H-M   'P 1'
#
loop_
_entity.id
_entity.type
_entity.pdbx_description
1 polymer ?
#
loop_
_entity_poly.entity_id
_entity_poly.type
_entity_poly.pdbx_seq_one_letter_code
_entity_poly.pdbx_strand_id
1 'polypeptide(L)' 'MMLYPPIDDLVRKTKGNPYVLCTIITKRAKEIETLRHAELAGSDKKAISIACEEVYQGKVIPSDF' A
#
# COMPACT_ATOMS: atom_id res chain seq x y z
N MET A 1 11.28 5.41 -14.46
CA MET A 1 10.83 4.23 -13.68
C MET A 1 9.32 4.27 -13.64
N MET A 2 8.64 3.33 -14.32
CA MET A 2 7.18 3.20 -14.18
C MET A 2 6.91 2.68 -12.77
N LEU A 3 6.24 3.49 -11.95
CA LEU A 3 5.75 3.08 -10.64
C LEU A 3 4.58 2.11 -10.88
N TYR A 4 4.78 0.85 -10.51
CA TYR A 4 3.71 -0.15 -10.48
C TYR A 4 3.30 -0.37 -9.01
N PRO A 5 2.00 -0.41 -8.70
CA PRO A 5 0.84 -0.14 -9.57
C PRO A 5 0.72 1.36 -9.96
N PRO A 6 0.03 1.69 -11.07
CA PRO A 6 -0.21 3.07 -11.47
C PRO A 6 -0.96 3.85 -10.38
N ILE A 7 -0.58 5.11 -10.16
CA ILE A 7 -1.18 5.92 -9.09
C ILE A 7 -2.67 6.18 -9.30
N ASP A 8 -3.10 6.33 -10.56
CA ASP A 8 -4.51 6.55 -10.88
C ASP A 8 -5.38 5.36 -10.46
N ASP A 9 -4.88 4.14 -10.64
CA ASP A 9 -5.60 2.93 -10.25
C ASP A 9 -5.65 2.78 -8.72
N LEU A 10 -4.56 3.14 -8.04
CA LEU A 10 -4.50 3.17 -6.59
C LEU A 10 -5.51 4.19 -6.01
N VAL A 11 -5.58 5.39 -6.58
CA VAL A 11 -6.53 6.43 -6.15
C VAL A 11 -7.97 5.97 -6.37
N ARG A 12 -8.28 5.31 -7.50
CA ARG A 12 -9.61 4.73 -7.75
C ARG A 12 -9.98 3.66 -6.70
N LYS A 13 -9.02 2.84 -6.27
CA LYS A 13 -9.22 1.84 -5.21
C LYS A 13 -9.40 2.47 -3.83
N THR A 14 -8.97 3.71 -3.63
CA THR A 14 -9.09 4.44 -2.36
C THR A 14 -10.08 5.62 -2.46
N LYS A 15 -11.31 5.33 -2.90
CA LYS A 15 -12.43 6.29 -2.95
C LYS A 15 -12.17 7.55 -3.78
N GLY A 16 -11.24 7.50 -4.73
CA GLY A 16 -10.89 8.66 -5.55
C GLY A 16 -10.14 9.76 -4.79
N ASN A 17 -9.70 9.51 -3.55
CA ASN A 17 -9.06 10.52 -2.71
C ASN A 17 -7.56 10.21 -2.50
N PRO A 18 -6.64 11.04 -3.01
CA PRO A 18 -5.20 10.81 -2.90
C PRO A 18 -4.65 10.96 -1.47
N TYR A 19 -5.32 11.72 -0.60
CA TYR A 19 -4.93 11.82 0.81
C TYR A 19 -5.30 10.55 1.59
N VAL A 20 -6.46 9.97 1.27
CA VAL A 20 -6.87 8.65 1.79
C VAL A 20 -5.89 7.58 1.31
N LEU A 21 -5.47 7.64 0.04
CA LEU A 21 -4.44 6.74 -0.49
C LEU A 21 -3.14 6.80 0.34
N CYS A 22 -2.61 8.01 0.52
CA CYS A 22 -1.34 8.24 1.23
C CYS A 22 -1.40 7.73 2.67
N THR A 23 -2.50 8.01 3.38
CA THR A 23 -2.67 7.58 4.77
C THR A 23 -2.77 6.06 4.91
N ILE A 24 -3.50 5.40 4.00
CA ILE A 24 -3.64 3.94 3.99
C ILE A 24 -2.32 3.26 3.68
N ILE A 25 -1.64 3.66 2.61
CA ILE A 25 -0.34 3.08 2.23
C ILE A 25 0.66 3.25 3.38
N THR A 26 0.72 4.42 4.00
CA THR A 26 1.67 4.70 5.09
C THR A 26 1.39 3.83 6.31
N LYS A 27 0.13 3.72 6.74
CA LYS A 27 -0.26 2.85 7.85
C LYS A 27 0.09 1.40 7.56
N ARG A 28 -0.26 0.93 6.36
CA ARG A 28 -0.01 -0.45 5.98
C ARG A 28 1.47 -0.78 5.85
N ALA A 29 2.26 0.11 5.26
CA ALA A 29 3.71 -0.07 5.18
C ALA A 29 4.34 -0.17 6.58
N LYS A 30 3.91 0.66 7.54
CA LYS A 30 4.38 0.57 8.94
C LYS A 30 4.01 -0.75 9.62
N GLU A 31 2.83 -1.28 9.35
CA GLU A 31 2.41 -2.60 9.85
C GLU A 31 3.29 -3.71 9.26
N ILE A 32 3.58 -3.66 7.96
CA ILE A 32 4.43 -4.64 7.28
C ILE A 32 5.86 -4.58 7.84
N GLU A 33 6.41 -3.38 8.04
CA GLU A 33 7.69 -3.22 8.74
C GLU A 33 7.61 -3.90 10.11
N THR A 34 6.76 -3.42 11.00
CA THR A 34 6.71 -3.88 12.41
C THR A 34 6.45 -5.38 12.57
N LEU A 35 5.51 -5.93 11.81
CA LEU A 35 5.00 -7.30 12.01
C LEU A 35 5.67 -8.33 11.08
N ARG A 36 6.19 -7.90 9.94
CA ARG A 36 6.73 -8.79 8.88
C ARG A 36 8.20 -8.51 8.58
N HIS A 37 8.94 -7.94 9.54
CA HIS A 37 10.38 -7.69 9.43
C HIS A 37 11.17 -8.91 8.91
N ALA A 38 10.84 -10.13 9.36
CA ALA A 38 11.51 -11.34 8.89
C ALA A 38 11.22 -11.69 7.42
N GLU A 39 10.00 -11.41 6.93
CA GLU A 39 9.63 -11.61 5.51
C GLU A 39 10.21 -10.52 4.62
N LEU A 40 10.35 -9.29 5.14
CA LEU A 40 11.03 -8.17 4.47
C LEU A 40 12.54 -8.42 4.33
N ALA A 41 13.18 -9.01 5.34
CA ALA A 41 14.62 -9.28 5.32
C ALA A 41 15.05 -10.24 4.19
N GLY A 42 14.12 -11.08 3.69
CA GLY A 42 14.33 -11.97 2.56
C GLY A 42 13.80 -11.43 1.22
N SER A 43 13.27 -10.21 1.18
CA SER A 43 12.59 -9.64 0.02
C SER A 43 13.31 -8.38 -0.48
N ASP A 44 13.55 -8.30 -1.79
CA ASP A 44 14.05 -7.07 -2.43
C ASP A 44 13.00 -5.94 -2.50
N LYS A 45 11.75 -6.21 -2.10
CA LYS A 45 10.67 -5.22 -2.12
C LYS A 45 10.60 -4.45 -0.82
N LYS A 46 10.60 -3.12 -0.92
CA LYS A 46 10.31 -2.22 0.20
C LYS A 46 8.86 -2.41 0.68
N ALA A 47 8.61 -2.25 1.98
CA ALA A 47 7.25 -2.35 2.54
C ALA A 47 6.22 -1.44 1.85
N ILE A 48 6.64 -0.27 1.36
CA ILE A 48 5.78 0.65 0.60
C ILE A 48 5.30 0.00 -0.71
N SER A 49 6.19 -0.68 -1.44
CA SER A 49 5.85 -1.37 -2.68
C SER A 49 4.84 -2.50 -2.44
N ILE A 50 5.05 -3.25 -1.35
CA ILE A 50 4.13 -4.31 -0.93
C ILE A 50 2.77 -3.72 -0.54
N ALA A 51 2.75 -2.62 0.22
CA ALA A 51 1.52 -1.94 0.61
C ALA A 51 0.73 -1.42 -0.61
N CYS A 52 1.42 -0.86 -1.62
CA CYS A 52 0.78 -0.47 -2.88
C CYS A 52 0.15 -1.66 -3.60
N GLU A 53 0.85 -2.80 -3.67
CA GLU A 53 0.32 -4.03 -4.27
C GLU A 53 -0.91 -4.56 -3.51
N GLU A 54 -0.88 -4.55 -2.16
CA GLU A 54 -2.00 -4.99 -1.34
C GLU A 54 -3.23 -4.10 -1.49
N VAL A 55 -3.05 -2.78 -1.59
CA VAL A 55 -4.14 -1.82 -1.88
C VAL A 55 -4.71 -2.06 -3.28
N TYR A 56 -3.85 -2.25 -4.29
CA TYR A 56 -4.28 -2.52 -5.66
C TYR A 56 -5.08 -3.84 -5.76
N GLN A 57 -4.64 -4.88 -5.04
CA GLN A 57 -5.33 -6.17 -4.94
C GLN A 57 -6.62 -6.11 -4.12
N GLY A 58 -6.92 -5.00 -3.44
CA GLY A 58 -8.10 -4.85 -2.60
C GLY A 58 -8.03 -5.60 -1.25
N LYS A 59 -6.83 -6.02 -0.82
CA LYS A 59 -6.62 -6.62 0.51
C LYS A 59 -6.73 -5.58 1.62
N VAL A 60 -6.48 -4.32 1.30
CA VAL A 60 -6.57 -3.18 2.21
C VAL A 60 -7.57 -2.19 1.63
N ILE A 61 -8.61 -1.89 2.40
CA ILE A 61 -9.70 -1.00 2.00
C ILE A 61 -9.79 0.23 2.94
N PRO A 62 -10.14 1.41 2.43
CA PRO A 62 -10.45 2.56 3.27
C PRO A 62 -11.67 2.30 4.14
N SER A 63 -11.68 2.79 5.39
CA SER A 63 -12.89 2.78 6.23
C SER A 63 -14.02 3.63 5.63
N ASP A 64 -15.25 3.22 5.90
CA ASP A 64 -16.50 3.92 5.59
C ASP A 64 -16.91 4.85 6.74
N PHE A 65 -16.20 5.97 6.87
CA PHE A 65 -16.69 7.13 7.62
C PHE A 65 -17.28 8.16 6.67
#